data_AF-A0A3Q8V2D6-F1
#
_entry.id   AF-A0A3Q8V2D6-F1
#
_cell.length_a   1.000
_cell.length_b   1.000
_cell.length_c   1.000
_cell.angle_alpha   90.00
_cell.angle_beta   90.00
_cell.angle_gamma   90.00
#
_symmetry.space_group_name_H-M   'P 1'
#
loop_
_entity.id
_entity.type
_entity.pdbx_description
1 polymer ?
#
loop_
_entity_poly.entity_id
_entity_poly.type
_entity_poly.pdbx_seq_one_letter_code
_entity_poly.pdbx_strand_id
1 'polypeptide(L)'
;MNEHDHEAHNAHEAHEAHEAHKDHEAHEAHEERQPTAAALRAGHAARAESAAARAAALCHHVERHGAEHADAVWKAAHAARVAAQALAVLSESAPDPAADSRCARNAAAAAAQASQMGRLIAAADDAEPTALACRAALGASRAAAAAAGAGHSGRNEGLNSEAEAAEKAAVEAAEEAGWIRPGEQVPSVATGVRSPEVLAMLHL
;
A
#
# COMPACT_ATOMS: atom_id res chain seq x y z
N MET A 1 -42.55 42.97 42.23
CA MET A 1 -42.90 41.85 41.33
C MET A 1 -41.92 41.99 40.18
N ASN A 2 -40.87 41.18 40.24
CA ASN A 2 -39.49 41.59 39.94
C ASN A 2 -39.13 41.49 38.46
N GLU A 3 -38.71 42.63 37.89
CA GLU A 3 -38.04 42.73 36.58
C GLU A 3 -36.70 41.97 36.54
N HIS A 4 -36.13 41.61 37.70
CA HIS A 4 -34.90 40.83 37.81
C HIS A 4 -35.03 39.35 37.39
N ASP A 5 -36.25 38.80 37.35
CA ASP A 5 -36.43 37.38 36.98
C ASP A 5 -36.49 37.18 35.46
N HIS A 6 -36.73 38.23 34.68
CA HIS A 6 -36.75 38.17 33.20
C HIS A 6 -35.34 38.26 32.58
N GLU A 7 -34.42 38.99 33.21
CA GLU A 7 -33.08 39.21 32.66
C GLU A 7 -32.19 37.95 32.78
N ALA A 8 -32.38 37.17 33.85
CA ALA A 8 -31.65 35.92 34.07
C ALA A 8 -32.06 34.80 33.10
N HIS A 9 -33.33 34.77 32.66
CA HIS A 9 -33.81 33.77 31.71
C HIS A 9 -33.27 34.02 30.29
N ASN A 10 -33.23 35.29 29.89
CA ASN A 10 -32.77 35.71 28.56
C ASN A 10 -31.25 35.51 28.37
N ALA A 11 -30.46 35.64 29.45
CA ALA A 11 -29.03 35.37 29.43
C ALA A 11 -28.68 33.88 29.31
N HIS A 12 -29.54 32.98 29.80
CA HIS A 12 -29.32 31.53 29.69
C HIS A 12 -29.65 31.03 28.28
N GLU A 13 -30.75 31.51 27.69
CA GLU A 13 -31.17 31.17 26.32
C GLU A 13 -30.16 31.65 25.26
N ALA A 14 -29.56 32.83 25.45
CA ALA A 14 -28.50 33.34 24.57
C ALA A 14 -27.19 32.53 24.65
N HIS A 15 -26.89 31.91 25.81
CA HIS A 15 -25.70 31.09 25.99
C HIS A 15 -25.88 29.68 25.40
N GLU A 16 -27.08 29.09 25.51
CA GLU A 16 -27.41 27.81 24.84
C GLU A 16 -27.44 27.96 23.31
N ALA A 17 -27.97 29.08 22.79
CA ALA A 17 -27.95 29.35 21.35
C ALA A 17 -26.53 29.55 20.80
N HIS A 18 -25.61 30.12 21.58
CA HIS A 18 -24.23 30.33 21.18
C HIS A 18 -23.37 29.05 21.29
N GLU A 19 -23.65 28.16 22.24
CA GLU A 19 -23.02 26.83 22.34
C GLU A 19 -23.49 25.92 21.20
N ALA A 20 -24.80 25.90 20.89
CA ALA A 20 -25.34 25.13 19.77
C ALA A 20 -24.79 25.58 18.39
N HIS A 21 -24.49 26.88 18.23
CA HIS A 21 -23.88 27.41 17.00
C HIS A 21 -22.38 27.08 16.90
N LYS A 22 -21.67 27.00 18.03
CA LYS A 22 -20.27 26.54 18.07
C LYS A 22 -20.14 25.05 17.76
N ASP A 23 -21.10 24.25 18.23
CA ASP A 23 -21.14 22.81 17.92
C ASP A 23 -21.52 22.57 16.46
N HIS A 24 -22.35 23.42 15.83
CA HIS A 24 -22.63 23.35 14.39
C HIS A 24 -21.42 23.77 13.54
N GLU A 25 -20.71 24.85 13.90
CA GLU A 25 -19.49 25.29 13.20
C GLU A 25 -18.32 24.31 13.37
N ALA A 26 -18.24 23.61 14.51
CA ALA A 26 -17.27 22.53 14.74
C ALA A 26 -17.60 21.25 13.96
N HIS A 27 -18.89 21.00 13.67
CA HIS A 27 -19.33 19.88 12.85
C HIS A 27 -19.20 20.15 11.34
N GLU A 28 -19.22 21.41 10.88
CA GLU A 28 -19.04 21.77 9.47
C GLU A 28 -17.56 21.85 9.03
N ALA A 29 -16.60 21.97 9.96
CA ALA A 29 -15.17 21.90 9.65
C ALA A 29 -14.64 20.47 9.43
N HIS A 30 -15.49 19.46 9.66
CA HIS A 30 -15.20 18.03 9.46
C HIS A 30 -16.07 17.41 8.35
N GLU A 31 -16.43 18.18 7.32
CA GLU A 31 -16.66 17.56 6.02
C GLU A 31 -15.34 16.90 5.59
N GLU A 32 -15.20 15.61 5.89
CA GLU A 32 -14.22 14.72 5.31
C GLU A 32 -14.26 14.93 3.79
N ARG A 33 -13.34 15.75 3.29
CA ARG A 33 -13.23 16.03 1.87
C ARG A 33 -12.83 14.72 1.21
N GLN A 34 -13.84 13.98 0.72
CA GLN A 34 -13.64 12.66 0.15
C GLN A 34 -12.46 12.72 -0.85
N PRO A 35 -11.48 11.81 -0.71
CA PRO A 35 -10.29 11.87 -1.54
C PRO A 35 -10.68 11.74 -3.00
N THR A 36 -10.14 12.62 -3.83
CA THR A 36 -10.42 12.62 -5.27
C THR A 36 -9.93 11.32 -5.90
N ALA A 37 -10.54 10.88 -7.00
CA ALA A 37 -10.09 9.69 -7.73
C ALA A 37 -8.60 9.78 -8.13
N ALA A 38 -8.11 10.99 -8.42
CA ALA A 38 -6.70 11.23 -8.72
C ALA A 38 -5.79 11.06 -7.49
N ALA A 39 -6.21 11.55 -6.32
CA ALA A 39 -5.47 11.37 -5.07
C ALA A 39 -5.42 9.88 -4.65
N LEU A 40 -6.55 9.17 -4.76
CA LEU A 40 -6.62 7.74 -4.51
C LEU A 40 -5.70 6.96 -5.47
N ARG A 41 -5.73 7.30 -6.76
CA ARG A 41 -4.85 6.68 -7.75
C ARG A 41 -3.38 6.92 -7.42
N ALA A 42 -3.01 8.14 -7.03
CA ALA A 42 -1.63 8.46 -6.64
C ALA A 42 -1.17 7.62 -5.45
N GLY A 43 -2.00 7.47 -4.41
CA GLY A 43 -1.69 6.62 -3.26
C GLY A 43 -1.54 5.13 -3.62
N HIS A 44 -2.47 4.60 -4.44
CA HIS A 44 -2.38 3.21 -4.92
C HIS A 44 -1.16 2.99 -5.82
N ALA A 45 -0.85 3.95 -6.69
CA ALA A 45 0.34 3.91 -7.56
C ALA A 45 1.63 3.90 -6.74
N ALA A 46 1.79 4.84 -5.80
CA ALA A 46 2.97 4.91 -4.93
C ALA A 46 3.18 3.62 -4.15
N ARG A 47 2.10 3.02 -3.64
CA ARG A 47 2.16 1.73 -2.94
C ARG A 47 2.55 0.58 -3.87
N ALA A 48 2.00 0.54 -5.08
CA ALA A 48 2.35 -0.45 -6.08
C ALA A 48 3.81 -0.32 -6.54
N GLU A 49 4.30 0.90 -6.72
CA GLU A 49 5.69 1.22 -7.07
C GLU A 49 6.64 0.77 -5.97
N SER A 50 6.36 1.13 -4.71
CA SER A 50 7.14 0.69 -3.55
C SER A 50 7.22 -0.84 -3.46
N ALA A 51 6.08 -1.52 -3.57
CA ALA A 51 6.04 -2.97 -3.49
C ALA A 51 6.77 -3.65 -4.67
N ALA A 52 6.61 -3.14 -5.90
CA ALA A 52 7.33 -3.64 -7.06
C ALA A 52 8.84 -3.42 -6.93
N ALA A 53 9.26 -2.27 -6.40
CA ALA A 53 10.64 -1.96 -6.11
C ALA A 53 11.25 -2.92 -5.09
N ARG A 54 10.55 -3.16 -3.98
CA ARG A 54 11.00 -4.16 -2.99
C ARG A 54 11.12 -5.54 -3.60
N ALA A 55 10.14 -5.98 -4.40
CA ALA A 55 10.15 -7.30 -5.03
C ALA A 55 11.37 -7.47 -5.96
N ALA A 56 11.70 -6.44 -6.74
CA ALA A 56 12.86 -6.42 -7.62
C ALA A 56 14.19 -6.46 -6.84
N ALA A 57 14.33 -5.64 -5.79
CA ALA A 57 15.51 -5.64 -4.94
C ALA A 57 15.71 -7.01 -4.24
N LEU A 58 14.63 -7.60 -3.73
CA LEU A 58 14.65 -8.95 -3.15
C LEU A 58 15.03 -10.02 -4.16
N CYS A 59 14.51 -9.96 -5.38
CA CYS A 59 14.91 -10.87 -6.46
C CYS A 59 16.42 -10.85 -6.66
N HIS A 60 17.01 -9.64 -6.76
CA HIS A 60 18.44 -9.47 -6.94
C HIS A 60 19.26 -9.93 -5.72
N HIS A 61 18.77 -9.66 -4.51
CA HIS A 61 19.37 -10.19 -3.29
C HIS A 61 19.38 -11.72 -3.30
N VAL A 62 18.25 -12.34 -3.66
CA VAL A 62 18.11 -13.80 -3.73
C VAL A 62 18.97 -14.40 -4.83
N GLU A 63 19.08 -13.76 -5.99
CA GLU A 63 19.99 -14.20 -7.06
C GLU A 63 21.46 -14.18 -6.63
N ARG A 64 21.88 -13.16 -5.86
CA ARG A 64 23.27 -13.06 -5.37
C ARG A 64 23.63 -14.08 -4.30
N HIS A 65 22.70 -14.39 -3.38
CA HIS A 65 23.00 -15.18 -2.18
C HIS A 65 22.37 -16.58 -2.20
N GLY A 66 21.42 -16.84 -3.09
CA GLY A 66 20.61 -18.06 -3.15
C GLY A 66 21.12 -19.10 -4.15
N ALA A 67 22.42 -19.18 -4.43
CA ALA A 67 22.97 -20.09 -5.45
C ALA A 67 22.61 -21.57 -5.20
N GLU A 68 22.51 -21.99 -3.93
CA GLU A 68 22.10 -23.34 -3.52
C GLU A 68 20.57 -23.53 -3.51
N HIS A 69 19.80 -22.46 -3.74
CA HIS A 69 18.35 -22.39 -3.61
C HIS A 69 17.68 -22.01 -4.95
N ALA A 70 17.94 -22.78 -6.00
CA ALA A 70 17.47 -22.49 -7.36
C ALA A 70 15.94 -22.27 -7.46
N ASP A 71 15.13 -23.03 -6.70
CA ASP A 71 13.67 -22.84 -6.64
C ASP A 71 13.29 -21.49 -6.01
N ALA A 72 14.01 -21.06 -4.96
CA ALA A 72 13.79 -19.75 -4.34
C ALA A 72 14.14 -18.60 -5.29
N VAL A 73 15.24 -18.73 -6.03
CA VAL A 73 15.66 -17.78 -7.07
C VAL A 73 14.57 -17.64 -8.14
N TRP A 74 14.10 -18.76 -8.70
CA TRP A 74 13.06 -18.74 -9.72
C TRP A 74 11.75 -18.12 -9.21
N LYS A 75 11.33 -18.46 -7.99
CA LYS A 75 10.12 -17.92 -7.37
C LYS A 75 10.24 -16.42 -7.07
N ALA A 76 11.40 -15.94 -6.64
CA ALA A 76 11.65 -14.52 -6.42
C ALA A 76 11.60 -13.73 -7.74
N ALA A 77 12.23 -14.24 -8.80
CA ALA A 77 12.18 -13.65 -10.14
C ALA A 77 10.77 -13.66 -10.73
N HIS A 78 10.00 -14.72 -10.52
CA HIS A 78 8.59 -14.75 -10.91
C HIS A 78 7.77 -13.70 -10.15
N ALA A 79 7.94 -13.62 -8.83
CA ALA A 79 7.25 -12.64 -8.01
C ALA A 79 7.56 -11.20 -8.43
N ALA A 80 8.84 -10.87 -8.68
CA ALA A 80 9.24 -9.56 -9.17
C ALA A 80 8.55 -9.19 -10.50
N ARG A 81 8.43 -10.15 -11.43
CA ARG A 81 7.71 -9.96 -12.70
C ARG A 81 6.22 -9.70 -12.50
N VAL A 82 5.57 -10.46 -11.61
CA VAL A 82 4.15 -10.26 -11.29
C VAL A 82 3.90 -8.88 -10.68
N ALA A 83 4.80 -8.42 -9.78
CA ALA A 83 4.71 -7.08 -9.20
C ALA A 83 4.85 -5.99 -10.27
N ALA A 84 5.84 -6.11 -11.16
CA ALA A 84 6.05 -5.19 -12.26
C ALA A 84 4.86 -5.16 -13.24
N GLN A 85 4.26 -6.31 -13.55
CA GLN A 85 3.05 -6.40 -14.37
C GLN A 85 1.85 -5.70 -13.71
N ALA A 86 1.65 -5.90 -12.41
CA ALA A 86 0.57 -5.23 -11.68
C ALA A 86 0.72 -3.70 -11.70
N LEU A 87 1.95 -3.19 -11.53
CA LEU A 87 2.25 -1.77 -11.65
C LEU A 87 2.00 -1.25 -13.07
N ALA A 88 2.45 -1.99 -14.09
CA ALA A 88 2.26 -1.59 -15.47
C ALA A 88 0.76 -1.51 -15.86
N VAL A 89 -0.04 -2.50 -15.44
CA VAL A 89 -1.50 -2.49 -15.60
C VAL A 89 -2.12 -1.26 -14.94
N LEU A 90 -1.71 -0.93 -13.71
CA LEU A 90 -2.17 0.29 -13.03
C LEU A 90 -1.85 1.52 -13.89
N SER A 91 -0.59 1.67 -14.33
CA SER A 91 -0.12 2.86 -15.05
C SER A 91 -0.83 3.10 -16.39
N GLU A 92 -1.18 2.04 -17.10
CA GLU A 92 -1.78 2.11 -18.44
C GLU A 92 -3.32 2.15 -18.43
N SER A 93 -3.94 1.71 -17.34
CA SER A 93 -5.40 1.67 -17.22
C SER A 93 -5.97 3.06 -16.91
N ALA A 94 -7.23 3.27 -17.29
CA ALA A 94 -7.98 4.45 -16.85
C ALA A 94 -8.10 4.47 -15.31
N PRO A 95 -8.12 5.66 -14.66
CA PRO A 95 -8.30 5.77 -13.22
C PRO A 95 -9.56 5.08 -12.72
N ASP A 96 -9.40 4.03 -11.92
CA ASP A 96 -10.46 3.34 -11.21
C ASP A 96 -9.92 2.92 -9.83
N PRO A 97 -10.38 3.56 -8.72
CA PRO A 97 -9.88 3.25 -7.38
C PRO A 97 -9.96 1.76 -7.01
N ALA A 98 -10.95 1.03 -7.50
CA ALA A 98 -11.10 -0.38 -7.20
C ALA A 98 -10.07 -1.23 -7.96
N ALA A 99 -9.86 -0.95 -9.25
CA ALA A 99 -8.83 -1.60 -10.05
C ALA A 99 -7.42 -1.23 -9.59
N ASP A 100 -7.17 0.04 -9.32
CA ASP A 100 -5.88 0.56 -8.86
C ASP A 100 -5.50 -0.07 -7.51
N SER A 101 -6.44 -0.15 -6.56
CA SER A 101 -6.23 -0.83 -5.28
C SER A 101 -5.95 -2.33 -5.43
N ARG A 102 -6.63 -3.02 -6.36
CA ARG A 102 -6.34 -4.43 -6.68
C ARG A 102 -4.93 -4.61 -7.26
N CYS A 103 -4.49 -3.69 -8.11
CA CYS A 103 -3.13 -3.72 -8.66
C CYS A 103 -2.07 -3.51 -7.57
N ALA A 104 -2.27 -2.52 -6.68
CA ALA A 104 -1.41 -2.30 -5.52
C ALA A 104 -1.35 -3.53 -4.60
N ARG A 105 -2.49 -4.17 -4.34
CA ARG A 105 -2.55 -5.43 -3.58
C ARG A 105 -1.78 -6.56 -4.26
N ASN A 106 -1.89 -6.71 -5.58
CA ASN A 106 -1.18 -7.75 -6.32
C ASN A 106 0.34 -7.54 -6.25
N ALA A 107 0.80 -6.29 -6.39
CA ALA A 107 2.21 -5.94 -6.21
C ALA A 107 2.70 -6.26 -4.79
N ALA A 108 1.93 -5.88 -3.75
CA ALA A 108 2.26 -6.18 -2.35
C ALA A 108 2.30 -7.68 -2.05
N ALA A 109 1.36 -8.46 -2.59
CA ALA A 109 1.33 -9.92 -2.45
C ALA A 109 2.56 -10.58 -3.10
N ALA A 110 2.94 -10.11 -4.30
CA ALA A 110 4.14 -10.59 -4.97
C ALA A 110 5.42 -10.21 -4.20
N ALA A 111 5.51 -8.99 -3.67
CA ALA A 111 6.62 -8.58 -2.80
C ALA A 111 6.72 -9.45 -1.52
N ALA A 112 5.59 -9.83 -0.93
CA ALA A 112 5.56 -10.74 0.21
C ALA A 112 6.05 -12.16 -0.17
N GLN A 113 5.68 -12.67 -1.35
CA GLN A 113 6.21 -13.93 -1.86
C GLN A 113 7.73 -13.87 -2.07
N ALA A 114 8.26 -12.78 -2.66
CA ALA A 114 9.70 -12.59 -2.79
C ALA A 114 10.40 -12.54 -1.41
N SER A 115 9.78 -11.89 -0.42
CA SER A 115 10.31 -11.81 0.95
C SER A 115 10.36 -13.17 1.64
N GLN A 116 9.40 -14.06 1.35
CA GLN A 116 9.46 -15.44 1.82
C GLN A 116 10.66 -16.18 1.24
N MET A 117 11.03 -15.93 -0.02
CA MET A 117 12.21 -16.53 -0.64
C MET A 117 13.50 -15.97 -0.03
N GLY A 118 13.56 -14.65 0.20
CA GLY A 118 14.65 -14.03 0.97
C GLY A 118 14.85 -14.69 2.34
N ARG A 119 13.75 -15.04 3.01
CA ARG A 119 13.82 -15.77 4.29
C ARG A 119 14.31 -17.20 4.20
N LEU A 120 14.02 -17.91 3.11
CA LEU A 120 14.48 -19.28 2.93
C LEU A 120 15.99 -19.36 2.75
N ILE A 121 16.60 -18.33 2.16
CA ILE A 121 18.03 -18.32 1.83
C ILE A 121 18.89 -17.61 2.88
N ALA A 122 18.29 -17.11 3.96
CA ALA A 122 18.98 -16.33 4.97
C ALA A 122 20.03 -17.19 5.70
N ALA A 123 21.22 -16.61 5.90
CA ALA A 123 22.22 -17.18 6.78
C ALA A 123 21.72 -17.16 8.24
N ALA A 124 22.32 -17.98 9.10
CA ALA A 124 21.92 -18.07 10.51
C ALA A 124 22.00 -16.72 11.23
N ASP A 125 23.03 -15.92 10.94
CA ASP A 125 23.26 -14.61 11.56
C ASP A 125 22.25 -13.54 11.07
N ASP A 126 21.62 -13.76 9.90
CA ASP A 126 20.64 -12.84 9.29
C ASP A 126 19.19 -13.30 9.51
N ALA A 127 18.97 -14.42 10.21
CA ALA A 127 17.68 -15.09 10.27
C ALA A 127 16.58 -14.23 10.92
N GLU A 128 16.90 -13.48 11.98
CA GLU A 128 15.94 -12.65 12.70
C GLU A 128 15.53 -11.38 11.95
N PRO A 129 16.46 -10.52 11.45
CA PRO A 129 16.12 -9.37 10.61
C PRO A 129 15.31 -9.77 9.38
N THR A 130 15.73 -10.86 8.72
CA THR A 130 15.04 -11.43 7.56
C THR A 130 13.63 -11.93 7.90
N ALA A 131 13.44 -12.57 9.06
CA ALA A 131 12.12 -13.01 9.50
C ALA A 131 11.20 -11.81 9.83
N LEU A 132 11.74 -10.74 10.42
CA LEU A 132 11.02 -9.48 10.63
C LEU A 132 10.59 -8.85 9.31
N ALA A 133 11.50 -8.70 8.36
CA ALA A 133 11.21 -8.16 7.03
C ALA A 133 10.12 -8.96 6.30
N CYS A 134 10.20 -10.30 6.34
CA CYS A 134 9.17 -11.15 5.77
C CYS A 134 7.80 -11.00 6.46
N ARG A 135 7.76 -10.84 7.79
CA ARG A 135 6.51 -10.58 8.53
C ARG A 135 5.92 -9.22 8.17
N ALA A 136 6.75 -8.18 8.07
CA ALA A 136 6.31 -6.84 7.68
C ALA A 136 5.72 -6.85 6.26
N ALA A 137 6.39 -7.51 5.30
CA ALA A 137 5.88 -7.66 3.94
C ALA A 137 4.53 -8.41 3.87
N LEU A 138 4.35 -9.45 4.69
CA LEU A 138 3.06 -10.13 4.82
C LEU A 138 1.98 -9.23 5.45
N GLY A 139 2.37 -8.37 6.39
CA GLY A 139 1.51 -7.31 6.94
C GLY A 139 1.03 -6.33 5.87
N ALA A 140 1.96 -5.79 5.08
CA ALA A 140 1.66 -4.90 3.96
C ALA A 140 0.71 -5.54 2.94
N SER A 141 0.95 -6.82 2.58
CA SER A 141 0.06 -7.57 1.68
C SER A 141 -1.35 -7.72 2.24
N ARG A 142 -1.51 -8.00 3.54
CA ARG A 142 -2.81 -8.12 4.20
C ARG A 142 -3.55 -6.79 4.28
N ALA A 143 -2.86 -5.72 4.67
CA ALA A 143 -3.45 -4.38 4.72
C ALA A 143 -3.90 -3.91 3.34
N ALA A 144 -3.09 -4.14 2.30
CA ALA A 144 -3.48 -3.85 0.92
C ALA A 144 -4.68 -4.69 0.46
N ALA A 145 -4.79 -5.95 0.91
CA ALA A 145 -5.95 -6.78 0.63
C ALA A 145 -7.23 -6.28 1.32
N ALA A 146 -7.13 -5.78 2.54
CA ALA A 146 -8.24 -5.16 3.25
C ALA A 146 -8.74 -3.89 2.52
N ALA A 147 -7.81 -3.02 2.11
CA ALA A 147 -8.10 -1.81 1.34
C ALA A 147 -8.78 -2.11 -0.01
N ALA A 148 -8.33 -3.16 -0.71
CA ALA A 148 -8.88 -3.59 -1.99
C ALA A 148 -10.18 -4.42 -1.88
N GLY A 149 -10.61 -4.75 -0.67
CA GLY A 149 -11.77 -5.60 -0.42
C GLY A 149 -13.06 -5.04 -1.02
N ALA A 150 -13.97 -5.95 -1.42
CA ALA A 150 -15.20 -5.60 -2.14
C ALA A 150 -16.09 -4.56 -1.41
N GLY A 151 -16.07 -4.54 -0.07
CA GLY A 151 -16.85 -3.59 0.73
C GLY A 151 -16.37 -2.13 0.65
N HIS A 152 -15.12 -1.89 0.23
CA HIS A 152 -14.51 -0.55 0.27
C HIS A 152 -14.04 -0.07 -1.10
N SER A 153 -13.81 -1.00 -2.04
CA SER A 153 -13.45 -0.70 -3.44
C SER A 153 -12.29 0.30 -3.56
N GLY A 154 -11.29 0.23 -2.67
CA GLY A 154 -10.11 1.10 -2.68
C GLY A 154 -10.34 2.55 -2.27
N ARG A 155 -11.52 2.90 -1.73
CA ARG A 155 -11.90 4.29 -1.37
C ARG A 155 -11.85 4.60 0.13
N ASN A 156 -11.77 3.57 0.99
CA ASN A 156 -11.73 3.80 2.43
C ASN A 156 -10.37 4.37 2.84
N GLU A 157 -10.38 5.60 3.33
CA GLU A 157 -9.18 6.37 3.68
C GLU A 157 -8.39 5.75 4.84
N GLY A 158 -9.07 5.24 5.87
CA GLY A 158 -8.43 4.58 7.00
C GLY A 158 -7.68 3.31 6.58
N LEU A 159 -8.30 2.46 5.77
CA LEU A 159 -7.66 1.24 5.24
C LEU A 159 -6.53 1.56 4.26
N ASN A 160 -6.66 2.64 3.49
CA ASN A 160 -5.58 3.09 2.60
C ASN A 160 -4.38 3.60 3.40
N SER A 161 -4.62 4.39 4.45
CA SER A 161 -3.58 4.88 5.35
C SER A 161 -2.89 3.75 6.11
N GLU A 162 -3.65 2.74 6.57
CA GLU A 162 -3.08 1.55 7.20
C GLU A 162 -2.20 0.77 6.23
N ALA A 163 -2.64 0.60 4.97
CA ALA A 163 -1.86 -0.07 3.95
C ALA A 163 -0.58 0.69 3.57
N GLU A 164 -0.60 2.02 3.60
CA GLU A 164 0.59 2.87 3.41
C GLU A 164 1.56 2.75 4.58
N ALA A 165 1.07 2.80 5.83
CA ALA A 165 1.91 2.62 7.01
C ALA A 165 2.55 1.23 7.05
N ALA A 166 1.78 0.19 6.69
CA ALA A 166 2.29 -1.17 6.60
C ALA A 166 3.33 -1.34 5.47
N GLU A 167 3.12 -0.69 4.32
CA GLU A 167 4.10 -0.68 3.23
C GLU A 167 5.41 0.00 3.65
N LYS A 168 5.32 1.15 4.34
CA LYS A 168 6.47 1.85 4.90
C LYS A 168 7.26 0.98 5.89
N ALA A 169 6.57 0.35 6.85
CA ALA A 169 7.20 -0.55 7.81
C ALA A 169 7.89 -1.76 7.14
N ALA A 170 7.33 -2.23 6.02
CA ALA A 170 7.92 -3.31 5.25
C ALA A 170 9.13 -2.87 4.40
N VAL A 171 9.21 -1.60 3.98
CA VAL A 171 10.44 -1.02 3.42
C VAL A 171 11.52 -0.92 4.50
N GLU A 172 11.20 -0.30 5.64
CA GLU A 172 12.15 -0.13 6.76
C GLU A 172 12.74 -1.49 7.21
N ALA A 173 11.89 -2.50 7.42
CA ALA A 173 12.37 -3.82 7.79
C ALA A 173 13.22 -4.50 6.70
N ALA A 174 12.94 -4.24 5.42
CA ALA A 174 13.74 -4.78 4.31
C ALA A 174 15.11 -4.07 4.19
N GLU A 175 15.20 -2.79 4.56
CA GLU A 175 16.46 -2.06 4.69
C GLU A 175 17.29 -2.59 5.87
N GLU A 176 16.67 -2.81 7.02
CA GLU A 176 17.32 -3.41 8.20
C GLU A 176 17.84 -4.83 7.91
N ALA A 177 17.12 -5.61 7.11
CA ALA A 177 17.56 -6.93 6.63
C ALA A 177 18.62 -6.87 5.52
N GLY A 178 19.02 -5.68 5.06
CA GLY A 178 20.02 -5.50 4.02
C GLY A 178 19.59 -5.94 2.61
N TRP A 179 18.29 -6.13 2.38
CA TRP A 179 17.73 -6.51 1.08
C TRP A 179 17.61 -5.33 0.13
N ILE A 180 17.41 -4.13 0.68
CA ILE A 180 17.22 -2.88 -0.03
C ILE A 180 18.19 -1.86 0.56
N ARG A 181 18.78 -1.01 -0.27
CA ARG A 181 19.59 0.11 0.18
C ARG A 181 18.92 1.43 -0.17
N PRO A 182 18.80 2.37 0.77
CA PRO A 182 18.30 3.72 0.48
C PRO A 182 19.07 4.35 -0.68
N GLY A 183 18.35 4.80 -1.72
CA GLY A 183 18.93 5.46 -2.89
C GLY A 183 19.60 4.53 -3.91
N GLU A 184 19.63 3.20 -3.68
CA GLU A 184 20.04 2.26 -4.71
C GLU A 184 18.95 2.19 -5.80
N GLN A 185 19.38 2.28 -7.06
CA GLN A 185 18.46 2.17 -8.17
C GLN A 185 17.93 0.73 -8.23
N VAL A 186 16.63 0.60 -8.06
CA VAL A 186 15.92 -0.67 -8.15
C VAL A 186 16.17 -1.28 -9.53
N PRO A 187 16.60 -2.56 -9.61
CA PRO A 187 16.78 -3.23 -10.89
C PRO A 187 15.49 -3.22 -11.71
N SER A 188 15.58 -2.84 -12.98
CA SER A 188 14.45 -2.91 -13.90
C SER A 188 14.06 -4.38 -14.14
N VAL A 189 12.81 -4.73 -13.88
CA VAL A 189 12.29 -6.08 -14.12
C VAL A 189 11.50 -6.09 -15.43
N ALA A 190 11.94 -6.90 -16.39
CA ALA A 190 11.20 -7.07 -17.64
C ALA A 190 9.84 -7.75 -17.35
N THR A 191 8.73 -7.10 -17.70
CA THR A 191 7.37 -7.62 -17.50
C THR A 191 7.03 -8.80 -18.40
N GLY A 192 7.85 -9.08 -19.42
CA GLY A 192 7.56 -10.04 -20.49
C GLY A 192 6.43 -9.57 -21.42
N VAL A 193 6.12 -10.38 -22.44
CA VAL A 193 5.00 -10.13 -23.37
C VAL A 193 3.69 -10.52 -22.68
N ARG A 194 2.67 -9.65 -22.73
CA ARG A 194 1.39 -9.92 -22.07
C ARG A 194 0.55 -10.87 -22.93
N SER A 195 -0.29 -11.71 -22.30
CA SER A 195 -1.16 -12.64 -23.03
C SER A 195 -2.04 -12.00 -24.12
N PRO A 196 -2.59 -10.78 -23.98
CA PRO A 196 -3.31 -10.12 -25.06
C PRO A 196 -2.41 -9.74 -26.25
N GLU A 197 -1.16 -9.35 -26.00
CA GLU A 197 -0.17 -9.04 -27.03
C GLU A 197 0.28 -10.32 -27.75
N VAL A 198 0.49 -11.41 -27.00
CA VAL A 198 0.75 -12.74 -27.59
C VAL A 198 -0.43 -13.19 -28.44
N LEU A 199 -1.66 -13.03 -27.96
CA LEU A 199 -2.86 -13.34 -28.74
C LEU A 199 -2.98 -12.43 -29.98
N ALA A 200 -2.66 -11.14 -29.89
CA ALA A 200 -2.63 -10.25 -31.04
C ALA A 200 -1.56 -10.66 -32.08
N MET A 201 -0.39 -11.12 -31.63
CA MET A 201 0.68 -11.61 -32.49
C MET A 201 0.38 -12.98 -33.14
N LEU A 202 -0.44 -13.82 -32.50
CA LEU A 202 -0.88 -15.12 -33.04
C LEU A 202 -2.06 -15.00 -34.02
N HIS A 203 -2.68 -13.81 -34.14
CA HIS A 203 -3.75 -13.52 -35.11
C HIS A 203 -3.26 -12.65 -36.29
N LEU A 204 -1.94 -12.53 -36.47
CA LEU A 204 -1.27 -12.00 -37.67
C LEU A 204 -0.77 -13.16 -38.54
#